data_AF-A0A060YG27-F1
#
_entry.id   AF-A0A060YG27-F1
#
_cell.length_a   1.000
_cell.length_b   1.000
_cell.length_c   1.000
_cell.angle_alpha   90.00
_cell.angle_beta   90.00
_cell.angle_gamma   90.00
#
_symmetry.space_group_name_H-M   'P 1'
#
loop_
_entity.id
_entity.type
_entity.pdbx_description
1 polymer ?
#
loop_
_entity_poly.entity_id
_entity_poly.type
_entity_poly.pdbx_seq_one_letter_code
_entity_poly.pdbx_strand_id
1 'polypeptide(L)'
;SEIKCFKQCLENEDENMKQNKHFETEVNVLQVKRSKLSQDFATNCKICNFTCHTCCFLPNEDDIKSCAVMDDDGNCTICPAKCSSTDHDREKVLLTYETKTEKKTIQELKDNFMKAWGKSMEPRTCWISLRLSFI
;
A
#
# COMPACT_ATOMS: atom_id res chain seq x y z
N SER A 1 43.71 -30.88 -19.62
CA SER A 1 44.04 -31.04 -18.19
C SER A 1 42.86 -30.60 -17.36
N GLU A 2 42.74 -31.11 -16.14
CA GLU A 2 41.68 -30.78 -15.18
C GLU A 2 41.57 -29.27 -14.93
N ILE A 3 42.69 -28.56 -14.89
CA ILE A 3 42.75 -27.09 -14.72
C ILE A 3 41.97 -26.35 -15.81
N LYS A 4 42.03 -26.81 -17.07
CA LYS A 4 41.31 -26.16 -18.18
C LYS A 4 39.80 -26.35 -18.04
N CYS A 5 39.37 -27.55 -17.64
CA CYS A 5 37.96 -27.86 -17.40
C CYS A 5 37.42 -27.00 -16.25
N PHE A 6 38.16 -26.89 -15.16
CA PHE A 6 37.77 -26.08 -13.99
C PHE A 6 37.60 -24.60 -14.34
N LYS A 7 38.53 -24.01 -15.11
CA LYS A 7 38.40 -22.62 -15.58
C LYS A 7 37.14 -22.40 -16.41
N GLN A 8 36.85 -23.33 -17.32
CA GLN A 8 35.68 -23.22 -18.19
C GLN A 8 34.36 -23.37 -17.40
N CYS A 9 34.35 -24.18 -16.34
CA CYS A 9 33.21 -24.26 -15.43
C CYS A 9 32.95 -22.93 -14.72
N LEU A 10 34.01 -22.26 -14.23
CA LEU A 10 33.89 -20.95 -13.58
C LEU A 10 33.38 -19.87 -14.54
N GLU A 11 33.87 -19.85 -15.78
CA GLU A 11 33.42 -18.92 -16.82
C GLU A 11 31.92 -19.13 -17.12
N ASN A 12 31.47 -20.38 -17.25
CA ASN A 12 30.05 -20.67 -17.48
C ASN A 12 29.16 -20.22 -16.30
N GLU A 13 29.58 -20.42 -15.06
CA GLU A 13 28.82 -19.96 -13.89
C GLU A 13 28.77 -18.43 -13.79
N ASP A 14 29.86 -17.74 -14.13
CA ASP A 14 29.88 -16.26 -14.17
C ASP A 14 28.91 -15.72 -15.24
N GLU A 15 28.87 -16.35 -16.41
CA GLU A 15 27.90 -16.03 -17.46
C GLU A 15 26.45 -16.32 -17.02
N ASN A 16 26.20 -17.46 -16.36
CA ASN A 16 24.89 -17.78 -15.79
C ASN A 16 24.45 -16.70 -14.77
N MET A 17 25.35 -16.26 -13.90
CA MET A 17 25.07 -15.22 -12.91
C MET A 17 24.80 -13.87 -13.57
N LYS A 18 25.54 -13.51 -14.62
CA LYS A 18 25.29 -12.28 -15.40
C LYS A 18 23.90 -12.31 -16.05
N GLN A 19 23.52 -13.43 -16.66
CA GLN A 19 22.21 -13.60 -17.31
C GLN A 19 21.05 -13.53 -16.30
N ASN A 20 21.23 -14.07 -15.10
CA ASN A 20 20.19 -14.11 -14.07
C ASN A 20 20.23 -12.94 -13.07
N LYS A 21 21.15 -11.99 -13.25
CA LYS A 21 21.35 -10.85 -12.34
C LYS A 21 20.08 -10.02 -12.11
N HIS A 22 19.22 -9.93 -13.12
CA HIS A 22 17.97 -9.18 -13.10
C HIS A 22 16.76 -10.10 -13.34
N PHE A 23 16.73 -11.26 -12.66
CA PHE A 23 15.55 -12.12 -12.72
C PHE A 23 14.32 -11.38 -12.19
N GLU A 24 13.33 -11.24 -13.07
CA GLU A 24 12.03 -10.63 -12.80
C GLU A 24 10.94 -11.69 -12.76
N THR A 25 9.93 -11.45 -11.93
CA THR A 25 8.71 -12.25 -11.88
C THR A 25 7.49 -11.35 -11.94
N GLU A 26 6.40 -11.87 -12.49
CA GLU A 26 5.12 -11.17 -12.56
C GLU A 26 4.38 -11.29 -11.23
N VAL A 27 4.03 -10.14 -10.66
CA VAL A 27 3.24 -10.07 -9.43
C VAL A 27 1.99 -9.23 -9.67
N ASN A 28 0.90 -9.64 -9.05
CA ASN A 28 -0.34 -8.90 -9.05
C ASN A 28 -0.32 -7.88 -7.91
N VAL A 29 -0.37 -6.60 -8.27
CA VAL A 29 -0.35 -5.48 -7.33
C VAL A 29 -1.69 -4.75 -7.40
N LEU A 30 -2.26 -4.47 -6.22
CA LEU A 30 -3.42 -3.58 -6.13
C LEU A 30 -2.97 -2.15 -6.30
N GLN A 31 -3.50 -1.48 -7.32
CA GLN A 31 -3.32 -0.05 -7.53
C GLN A 31 -4.62 0.70 -7.25
N VAL A 32 -4.48 1.87 -6.63
CA VAL A 32 -5.59 2.78 -6.39
C VAL A 32 -5.91 3.49 -7.69
N LYS A 33 -7.16 3.37 -8.13
CA LYS A 33 -7.72 4.09 -9.26
C LYS A 33 -8.58 5.24 -8.75
N ARG A 34 -8.33 6.42 -9.30
CA ARG A 34 -9.10 7.64 -9.01
C ARG A 34 -10.07 7.89 -10.15
N SER A 35 -11.36 7.73 -9.90
CA SER A 35 -12.41 7.92 -10.90
C SER A 35 -13.21 9.19 -10.59
N LYS A 36 -13.39 10.08 -11.58
CA LYS A 36 -14.15 11.31 -11.37
C LYS A 36 -15.63 11.01 -11.12
N LEU A 37 -16.20 11.60 -10.06
CA LEU A 37 -17.63 11.62 -9.81
C LEU A 37 -18.28 12.76 -10.61
N SER A 38 -19.43 12.48 -11.24
CA SER A 38 -20.12 13.43 -12.12
C SER A 38 -20.84 14.52 -11.33
N GLN A 39 -21.54 14.15 -10.25
CA GLN A 39 -22.39 15.06 -9.48
C GLN A 39 -22.04 15.11 -8.00
N ASP A 40 -21.60 13.99 -7.42
CA ASP A 40 -21.36 13.86 -5.99
C ASP A 40 -19.91 14.17 -5.56
N PHE A 41 -19.76 14.41 -4.26
CA PHE A 41 -18.48 14.42 -3.55
C PHE A 41 -18.33 13.16 -2.72
N ALA A 42 -17.08 12.72 -2.58
CA ALA A 42 -16.66 11.69 -1.66
C ALA A 42 -15.71 12.28 -0.62
N THR A 43 -15.70 11.67 0.56
CA THR A 43 -14.69 11.93 1.58
C THR A 43 -13.65 10.82 1.49
N ASN A 44 -12.43 11.17 1.08
CA ASN A 44 -11.35 10.23 0.82
C ASN A 44 -10.23 10.39 1.83
N CYS A 45 -9.75 9.28 2.39
CA CYS A 45 -8.58 9.27 3.25
C CYS A 45 -7.31 9.15 2.39
N LYS A 46 -6.41 10.14 2.46
CA LYS A 46 -5.11 10.14 1.75
C LYS A 46 -4.15 9.08 2.29
N ILE A 47 -4.21 8.82 3.59
CA ILE A 47 -3.31 7.87 4.26
C ILE A 47 -3.72 6.42 3.93
N CYS A 48 -5.01 6.12 3.98
CA CYS A 48 -5.53 4.78 3.67
C CYS A 48 -5.76 4.54 2.17
N ASN A 49 -5.77 5.58 1.35
CA ASN A 49 -6.27 5.56 -0.03
C ASN A 49 -7.67 4.93 -0.14
N PHE A 50 -8.57 5.33 0.76
CA PHE A 50 -9.89 4.72 0.93
C PHE A 50 -11.00 5.77 0.87
N THR A 51 -12.07 5.49 0.13
CA THR A 51 -13.27 6.34 0.13
C THR A 51 -14.14 5.97 1.34
N CYS A 52 -14.25 6.90 2.30
CA CYS A 52 -15.00 6.70 3.54
C CYS A 52 -16.51 6.70 3.28
N HIS A 53 -16.98 7.63 2.47
CA HIS A 53 -18.35 7.61 1.95
C HIS A 53 -18.44 8.45 0.67
N THR A 54 -19.45 8.16 -0.13
CA THR A 54 -19.90 8.97 -1.26
C THR A 54 -21.11 9.81 -0.86
N CYS A 55 -21.61 10.64 -1.79
CA CYS A 55 -22.76 11.52 -1.57
C CYS A 55 -22.58 12.40 -0.33
N CYS A 56 -21.37 12.93 -0.14
CA CYS A 56 -21.09 13.82 0.97
C CYS A 56 -21.85 15.15 0.77
N PHE A 57 -22.83 15.40 1.64
CA PHE A 57 -23.67 16.60 1.61
C PHE A 57 -23.03 17.80 2.33
N LEU A 58 -21.80 17.65 2.81
CA LEU A 58 -21.13 18.71 3.55
C LEU A 58 -20.85 19.92 2.60
N PRO A 59 -21.39 21.11 2.90
CA PRO A 59 -21.17 22.33 2.11
C PRO A 59 -19.69 22.70 1.99
N ASN A 60 -19.24 23.19 0.83
CA ASN A 60 -17.81 23.40 0.53
C ASN A 60 -17.08 24.31 1.51
N GLU A 61 -17.82 25.25 2.09
CA GLU A 61 -17.39 26.22 3.10
C GLU A 61 -17.16 25.59 4.48
N ASP A 62 -17.74 24.42 4.75
CA ASP A 62 -17.64 23.76 6.05
C ASP A 62 -16.36 22.93 6.16
N ASP A 63 -15.75 22.96 7.34
CA ASP A 63 -14.56 22.17 7.65
C ASP A 63 -14.89 20.67 7.60
N ILE A 64 -14.03 19.87 6.98
CA ILE A 64 -14.16 18.42 6.92
C ILE A 64 -14.25 17.74 8.30
N LYS A 65 -13.78 18.40 9.37
CA LYS A 65 -14.00 18.01 10.77
C LYS A 65 -15.48 17.87 11.13
N SER A 66 -16.36 18.64 10.50
CA SER A 66 -17.81 18.58 10.74
C SER A 66 -18.53 17.53 9.90
N CYS A 67 -17.81 16.75 9.09
CA CYS A 67 -18.40 15.67 8.31
C CYS A 67 -18.96 14.59 9.23
N ALA A 68 -20.13 14.04 8.90
CA ALA A 68 -20.81 13.01 9.70
C ALA A 68 -20.01 11.71 9.89
N VAL A 69 -18.93 11.50 9.12
CA VAL A 69 -18.02 10.36 9.31
C VAL A 69 -16.91 10.65 10.31
N MET A 70 -16.78 11.87 10.80
CA MET A 70 -15.85 12.25 11.86
C MET A 70 -16.54 12.14 13.22
N ASP A 71 -15.82 11.64 14.22
CA ASP A 71 -16.24 11.71 15.62
C ASP A 71 -15.96 13.10 16.24
N ASP A 72 -16.37 13.28 17.50
CA ASP A 72 -16.21 14.54 18.25
C ASP A 72 -14.74 14.95 18.44
N ASP A 73 -13.81 13.98 18.38
CA ASP A 73 -12.36 14.21 18.46
C ASP A 73 -11.75 14.54 17.09
N GLY A 74 -12.55 14.52 16.02
CA GLY A 74 -12.13 14.80 14.66
C GLY A 74 -11.43 13.63 13.96
N ASN A 75 -11.66 12.39 14.41
CA ASN A 75 -11.15 11.18 13.77
C ASN A 75 -12.23 10.51 12.93
N CYS A 76 -11.83 9.94 11.79
CA CYS A 76 -12.78 9.25 10.93
C CYS A 76 -13.21 7.91 11.54
N THR A 77 -14.50 7.69 11.63
CA THR A 77 -15.09 6.44 12.15
C THR A 77 -15.20 5.35 11.09
N ILE A 78 -14.91 5.65 9.82
CA ILE A 78 -15.10 4.72 8.70
C ILE A 78 -13.79 4.13 8.17
N CYS A 79 -12.74 4.93 7.96
CA CYS A 79 -11.50 4.40 7.38
C CYS A 79 -10.78 3.40 8.31
N PRO A 80 -9.99 2.45 7.77
CA PRO A 80 -9.41 1.36 8.55
C PRO A 80 -8.51 1.81 9.71
N ALA A 81 -7.76 2.90 9.52
CA ALA A 81 -6.81 3.39 10.50
C ALA A 81 -7.36 4.53 11.38
N LYS A 82 -8.66 4.85 11.28
CA LYS A 82 -9.32 5.95 12.02
C LYS A 82 -8.54 7.27 11.95
N CYS A 83 -8.07 7.61 10.76
CA CYS A 83 -7.22 8.77 10.53
C CYS A 83 -7.92 10.08 10.90
N SER A 84 -7.14 11.12 11.20
CA SER A 84 -7.67 12.43 11.54
C SER A 84 -8.37 13.07 10.34
N SER A 85 -9.29 13.99 10.59
CA SER A 85 -9.97 14.75 9.54
C SER A 85 -9.02 15.45 8.56
N THR A 86 -7.83 15.87 9.01
CA THR A 86 -6.80 16.52 8.18
C THR A 86 -6.22 15.58 7.11
N ASP A 87 -6.30 14.28 7.35
CA ASP A 87 -5.88 13.24 6.42
C ASP A 87 -6.93 12.95 5.35
N HIS A 88 -8.08 13.62 5.43
CA HIS A 88 -9.18 13.43 4.49
C HIS A 88 -9.33 14.63 3.56
N ASP A 89 -9.75 14.35 2.34
CA ASP A 89 -10.15 15.36 1.36
C ASP A 89 -11.60 15.11 0.96
N ARG A 90 -12.35 16.20 0.80
CA ARG A 90 -13.65 16.18 0.13
C ARG A 90 -13.45 16.51 -1.34
N GLU A 91 -13.74 15.56 -2.21
CA GLU A 91 -13.45 15.72 -3.64
C GLU A 91 -14.42 14.93 -4.53
N LYS A 92 -14.51 15.33 -5.81
CA LYS A 92 -15.31 14.61 -6.81
C LYS A 92 -14.56 13.40 -7.38
N VAL A 93 -14.03 12.55 -6.50
CA VAL A 93 -13.23 11.39 -6.87
C VAL A 93 -13.67 10.19 -6.03
N LEU A 94 -13.94 9.08 -6.70
CA LEU A 94 -14.10 7.77 -6.08
C LEU A 94 -12.77 7.01 -6.16
N LEU A 95 -12.32 6.48 -5.03
CA LEU A 95 -11.17 5.57 -4.98
C LEU A 95 -11.67 4.14 -5.12
N THR A 96 -11.22 3.47 -6.17
CA THR A 96 -11.41 2.03 -6.37
C THR A 96 -10.07 1.34 -6.49
N TYR A 97 -10.05 0.02 -6.41
CA TYR A 97 -8.84 -0.78 -6.55
C TYR A 97 -8.92 -1.60 -7.83
N GLU A 98 -7.85 -1.58 -8.60
CA GLU A 98 -7.67 -2.47 -9.74
C GLU A 98 -6.39 -3.30 -9.55
N THR A 99 -6.43 -4.55 -9.96
CA THR A 99 -5.24 -5.40 -9.95
C THR A 99 -4.48 -5.18 -11.25
N LYS A 100 -3.18 -4.90 -11.15
CA LYS A 100 -2.28 -4.87 -12.30
C LYS A 100 -1.14 -5.85 -12.11
N THR A 101 -0.76 -6.47 -13.21
CA THR A 101 0.44 -7.30 -13.28
C THR A 101 1.64 -6.40 -13.51
N GLU A 102 2.58 -6.43 -12.58
CA GLU A 102 3.86 -5.72 -12.66
C GLU A 102 5.00 -6.74 -12.65
N LYS A 103 6.07 -6.46 -13.41
CA LYS A 103 7.32 -7.19 -13.28
C LYS A 103 8.13 -6.60 -12.13
N LYS A 104 8.57 -7.45 -11.20
CA LYS A 104 9.44 -7.07 -10.09
C LYS A 104 10.61 -8.01 -9.99
N THR A 105 11.75 -7.46 -9.59
CA THR A 105 12.93 -8.26 -9.27
C THR A 105 12.74 -8.98 -7.92
N ILE A 106 13.41 -10.12 -7.75
CA ILE A 106 13.42 -10.84 -6.46
C ILE A 106 13.99 -9.96 -5.34
N GLN A 107 14.95 -9.09 -5.66
CA GLN A 107 15.54 -8.18 -4.69
C GLN A 107 14.50 -7.17 -4.17
N GLU A 108 13.74 -6.53 -5.05
CA GLU A 108 12.67 -5.59 -4.65
C GLU A 108 11.60 -6.27 -3.79
N LEU A 109 11.23 -7.51 -4.13
CA LEU A 109 10.27 -8.28 -3.35
C LEU A 109 10.80 -8.59 -1.94
N LYS A 110 12.08 -8.99 -1.83
CA LYS A 110 12.74 -9.24 -0.54
C LYS A 110 12.84 -7.98 0.30
N ASP A 111 13.26 -6.87 -0.29
CA ASP A 111 13.42 -5.60 0.42
C ASP A 111 12.08 -5.09 0.94
N ASN A 112 11.02 -5.21 0.13
CA ASN A 112 9.66 -4.86 0.55
C ASN A 112 9.17 -5.74 1.71
N PHE A 113 9.42 -7.05 1.65
CA PHE A 113 9.09 -7.98 2.74
C PHE A 113 9.82 -7.62 4.04
N MET A 114 11.14 -7.43 3.98
CA MET A 114 11.95 -7.10 5.17
C MET A 114 11.51 -5.76 5.80
N LYS A 115 11.19 -4.76 4.98
CA LYS A 115 10.66 -3.48 5.45
C LYS A 115 9.30 -3.63 6.14
N ALA A 116 8.40 -4.43 5.59
CA ALA A 116 7.09 -4.70 6.19
C ALA A 116 7.23 -5.48 7.50
N TRP A 117 8.08 -6.51 7.51
CA TRP A 117 8.38 -7.30 8.69
C TRP A 117 8.98 -6.45 9.82
N GLY A 118 9.95 -5.58 9.52
CA GLY A 118 10.51 -4.64 10.49
C GLY A 118 9.46 -3.75 11.16
N LYS A 119 8.49 -3.23 10.38
CA LYS A 119 7.36 -2.44 10.93
C LYS A 119 6.41 -3.27 11.80
N SER A 120 6.23 -4.55 11.49
CA SER A 120 5.40 -5.45 12.31
C SER A 120 6.03 -5.77 13.67
N MET A 121 7.36 -5.62 13.78
CA MET A 121 8.11 -5.82 15.03
C MET A 121 8.27 -4.54 15.85
N GLU A 122 7.79 -3.38 15.37
CA GLU A 122 7.75 -2.18 16.19
C GLU A 122 6.87 -2.41 17.44
N PRO A 123 7.26 -1.90 18.62
CA PRO A 123 6.51 -2.16 19.85
C PRO A 123 5.02 -1.81 19.73
N ARG A 124 4.66 -0.73 19.01
CA ARG A 124 3.26 -0.31 18.86
C ARG A 124 2.39 -1.31 18.09
N THR A 125 2.92 -2.02 17.09
CA THR A 125 2.17 -3.00 16.29
C THR A 125 2.06 -4.36 16.99
N CYS A 126 3.10 -4.76 17.73
CA CYS A 126 3.09 -5.96 18.57
C CYS A 126 1.99 -5.90 19.65
N TRP A 127 1.78 -4.73 20.29
CA TRP A 127 0.73 -4.54 21.30
C TRP A 127 -0.70 -4.66 20.73
N ILE A 128 -0.93 -4.23 19.49
CA ILE A 128 -2.23 -4.35 18.82
C ILE A 128 -2.55 -5.82 18.49
N SER A 129 -1.56 -6.58 18.02
CA SER A 129 -1.71 -8.00 17.69
C SER A 129 -1.99 -8.87 18.94
N LEU A 130 -1.29 -8.59 20.05
CA LEU A 130 -1.53 -9.28 21.32
C LEU A 130 -2.94 -9.03 21.85
N ARG A 131 -3.47 -7.81 21.74
CA ARG A 131 -4.81 -7.48 22.27
C ARG A 131 -5.95 -8.17 21.50
N LEU A 132 -5.77 -8.44 20.21
CA LEU A 132 -6.74 -9.19 19.38
C LEU A 132 -6.69 -10.71 19.61
N SER A 133 -5.65 -11.23 20.27
CA SER A 133 -5.49 -12.65 20.57
C SER A 133 -6.04 -13.06 21.94
N PHE A 134 -6.52 -12.10 22.74
CA PHE A 134 -7.04 -12.29 24.10
C PHE A 134 -8.48 -11.77 24.28
N ILE A 135 -9.20 -11.54 23.18
CA ILE A 135 -10.67 -11.34 23.13
C ILE A 135 -11.24 -12.51 22.34
#